data_AF-A0A348XHA8-F1
#
_entry.id   AF-A0A348XHA8-F1
#
_cell.length_a   1.000
_cell.length_b   1.000
_cell.length_c   1.000
_cell.angle_alpha   90.00
_cell.angle_beta   90.00
_cell.angle_gamma   90.00
#
_symmetry.space_group_name_H-M   'P 1'
#
loop_
_entity.id
_entity.type
_entity.pdbx_description
1 polymer ?
#
loop_
_entity_poly.entity_id
_entity_poly.type
_entity_poly.pdbx_seq_one_letter_code
_entity_poly.pdbx_strand_id
1 'polypeptide(L)'
;MMLFSYRFKKFRIRENDHVSMMARIFGNDTSTTFFGCVCLLGVIATIVRVQPAPTVAAEERRARLVRERMAMVRHLGNKIAGEAPPGAQVLLIDFARATGSSTDPMIERTREVLDDCFNNRLKLASVELFNCSPTQRDHRSIVGALQLTNKQFDMFVKRNPQCNVILSLVGLPNEFENSHSYFKLRKGEIMLAVYSEDIYYYGSYIASGAVTFCAAPKRFTEYDLSWEPSENTTRDFEHHHLLITKENLLSFAEKNRRMIWIKPQAAIRN
;
A
#
# COMPACT_ATOMS: atom_id res chain seq x y z
N MET A 1 21.78 -10.04 -53.24
CA MET A 1 21.03 -11.00 -52.41
C MET A 1 21.88 -12.26 -52.28
N MET A 2 22.56 -12.47 -51.15
CA MET A 2 23.37 -13.67 -50.90
C MET A 2 23.10 -14.16 -49.48
N LEU A 3 22.55 -15.38 -49.42
CA LEU A 3 22.28 -16.18 -48.23
C LEU A 3 23.61 -16.69 -47.64
N PHE A 4 23.87 -16.40 -46.37
CA PHE A 4 24.93 -17.08 -45.62
C PHE A 4 24.35 -18.26 -44.84
N SER A 5 24.79 -19.45 -45.23
CA SER A 5 24.45 -20.74 -44.62
C SER A 5 25.23 -20.95 -43.32
N TYR A 6 24.53 -21.20 -42.21
CA TYR A 6 25.15 -21.59 -40.94
C TYR A 6 25.40 -23.10 -40.90
N ARG A 7 26.67 -23.51 -40.94
CA ARG A 7 27.10 -24.90 -40.69
C ARG A 7 27.42 -25.08 -39.21
N PHE A 8 26.55 -25.78 -38.48
CA PHE A 8 26.85 -26.26 -37.13
C PHE A 8 27.97 -27.32 -37.18
N LYS A 9 29.16 -26.97 -36.68
CA LYS A 9 30.23 -27.93 -36.42
C LYS A 9 30.00 -28.55 -35.04
N LYS A 10 29.68 -29.85 -35.01
CA LYS A 10 29.60 -30.68 -33.80
C LYS A 10 30.93 -30.60 -33.03
N PHE A 11 30.90 -30.02 -31.82
CA PHE A 11 32.01 -30.11 -30.88
C PHE A 11 32.01 -31.49 -30.22
N ARG A 12 33.09 -32.23 -30.46
CA ARG A 12 33.41 -33.48 -29.77
C ARG A 12 34.03 -33.09 -28.42
N ILE A 13 33.33 -33.33 -27.33
CA ILE A 13 33.83 -33.08 -25.98
C ILE A 13 34.88 -34.17 -25.69
N ARG A 14 36.13 -33.75 -25.51
CA ARG A 14 37.17 -34.58 -24.89
C ARG A 14 37.27 -34.14 -23.43
N GLU A 15 37.15 -35.12 -22.54
CA GLU A 15 37.42 -35.03 -21.11
C GLU A 15 38.85 -34.57 -20.85
N ASN A 16 39.04 -33.95 -19.69
CA ASN A 16 40.23 -33.27 -19.16
C ASN A 16 40.39 -31.84 -19.66
N ASP A 17 39.87 -30.90 -18.85
CA ASP A 17 40.62 -29.75 -18.37
C ASP A 17 39.75 -28.93 -17.41
N HIS A 18 40.15 -28.91 -16.13
CA HIS A 18 39.65 -28.00 -15.10
C HIS A 18 40.09 -26.58 -15.43
N VAL A 19 39.44 -25.97 -16.43
CA VAL A 19 39.58 -24.54 -16.71
C VAL A 19 38.23 -23.93 -16.39
N SER A 20 38.18 -23.09 -15.34
CA SER A 20 36.95 -22.41 -14.95
C SER A 20 36.39 -21.66 -16.16
N MET A 21 35.07 -21.61 -16.29
CA MET A 21 34.39 -21.00 -17.44
C MET A 21 34.86 -19.56 -17.71
N MET A 22 35.37 -18.85 -16.69
CA MET A 22 36.00 -17.54 -16.80
C MET A 22 37.32 -17.53 -17.58
N ALA A 23 38.21 -18.51 -17.35
CA ALA A 23 39.49 -18.61 -18.04
C ALA A 23 39.34 -18.96 -19.53
N ARG A 24 38.23 -19.61 -19.91
CA ARG A 24 37.89 -19.84 -21.33
C ARG A 24 37.36 -18.60 -22.07
N ILE A 25 36.79 -17.63 -21.36
CA ILE A 25 36.20 -16.44 -21.98
C ILE A 25 37.20 -15.27 -22.04
N PHE A 26 38.07 -15.14 -21.03
CA PHE A 26 38.98 -13.98 -20.92
C PHE A 26 40.46 -14.30 -21.18
N GLY A 27 40.80 -15.57 -21.41
CA GLY A 27 42.20 -16.00 -21.48
C GLY A 27 42.90 -15.94 -20.12
N ASN A 28 44.01 -16.65 -19.98
CA ASN A 28 44.76 -16.77 -18.72
C ASN A 28 45.67 -15.56 -18.44
N ASP A 29 45.46 -14.45 -19.15
CA ASP A 29 46.26 -13.24 -19.02
C ASP A 29 45.69 -12.37 -17.90
N THR A 30 46.53 -12.12 -16.90
CA THR A 30 46.26 -11.22 -15.77
C THR A 30 45.84 -9.82 -16.22
N SER A 31 46.28 -9.40 -17.41
CA SER A 31 45.87 -8.15 -18.04
C SER A 31 44.39 -8.15 -18.41
N THR A 32 43.85 -9.21 -19.03
CA THR A 32 42.44 -9.27 -19.46
C THR A 32 41.49 -9.32 -18.28
N THR A 33 41.88 -9.99 -17.19
CA THR A 33 41.09 -10.02 -15.95
C THR A 33 41.11 -8.66 -15.25
N PHE A 34 42.27 -7.99 -15.22
CA PHE A 34 42.39 -6.64 -14.69
C PHE A 34 41.56 -5.62 -15.49
N PHE A 35 41.64 -5.64 -16.82
CA PHE A 35 40.81 -4.80 -17.69
C PHE A 35 39.32 -5.12 -17.55
N GLY A 36 38.94 -6.39 -17.41
CA GLY A 36 37.57 -6.82 -17.13
C GLY A 36 37.03 -6.24 -15.82
N CYS A 37 37.82 -6.29 -14.74
CA CYS A 37 37.47 -5.69 -13.45
C CYS A 37 37.38 -4.16 -13.52
N VAL A 38 38.29 -3.49 -14.23
CA VAL A 38 38.28 -2.03 -14.42
C VAL A 38 37.06 -1.60 -15.24
N CYS A 39 36.71 -2.33 -16.30
CA CYS A 39 35.50 -2.09 -17.08
C CYS A 39 34.24 -2.32 -16.24
N LEU A 40 34.20 -3.38 -15.42
CA LEU A 40 33.07 -3.65 -14.54
C LEU A 40 32.92 -2.55 -13.47
N LEU A 41 34.03 -2.10 -12.87
CA LEU A 41 34.03 -0.97 -11.93
C LEU A 41 33.63 0.33 -12.63
N GLY A 42 34.03 0.55 -13.88
CA GLY A 42 33.61 1.67 -14.70
C GLY A 42 32.11 1.64 -14.98
N VAL A 43 31.55 0.48 -15.32
CA VAL A 43 30.12 0.28 -15.52
C VAL A 43 29.35 0.46 -14.21
N ILE A 44 29.82 -0.10 -13.09
CA ILE A 44 29.20 0.08 -11.77
C ILE A 44 29.26 1.56 -11.34
N ALA A 45 30.40 2.23 -11.50
CA ALA A 45 30.54 3.66 -11.20
C ALA A 45 29.66 4.53 -12.09
N THR A 46 29.46 4.12 -13.35
CA THR A 46 28.54 4.80 -14.27
C THR A 46 27.09 4.54 -13.88
N ILE A 47 26.71 3.31 -13.54
CA ILE A 47 25.36 2.98 -13.04
C ILE A 47 25.06 3.72 -11.73
N VAL A 48 26.03 3.81 -10.81
CA VAL A 48 25.91 4.54 -9.54
C VAL A 48 25.84 6.06 -9.79
N ARG A 49 26.55 6.60 -10.78
CA ARG A 49 26.45 8.03 -11.18
C ARG A 49 25.21 8.35 -12.02
N VAL A 50 24.65 7.37 -12.72
CA VAL A 50 23.47 7.49 -13.60
C VAL A 50 22.17 7.16 -12.85
N GLN A 51 22.23 6.65 -11.61
CA GLN A 51 21.09 6.82 -10.71
C GLN A 51 21.00 8.31 -10.38
N PRO A 52 20.01 9.04 -10.91
CA PRO A 52 19.87 10.43 -10.54
C PRO A 52 19.65 10.45 -9.03
N ALA A 53 20.51 11.18 -8.31
CA ALA A 53 20.17 11.57 -6.95
C ALA A 53 18.74 12.12 -7.00
N PRO A 54 17.82 11.68 -6.13
CA PRO A 54 16.48 12.23 -6.12
C PRO A 54 16.63 13.75 -6.04
N THR A 55 16.07 14.46 -7.01
CA THR A 55 16.13 15.91 -7.02
C THR A 55 15.51 16.43 -5.71
N VAL A 56 15.94 17.59 -5.23
CA VAL A 56 15.37 18.22 -4.01
C VAL A 56 13.84 18.19 -4.06
N ALA A 57 13.25 18.46 -5.23
CA ALA A 57 11.81 18.37 -5.48
C ALA A 57 11.21 16.97 -5.27
N ALA A 58 11.93 15.90 -5.62
CA ALA A 58 11.48 14.52 -5.40
C ALA A 58 11.53 14.12 -3.93
N GLU A 59 12.56 14.57 -3.19
CA GLU A 59 12.66 14.36 -1.75
C GLU A 59 11.58 15.14 -0.99
N GLU A 60 11.37 16.41 -1.34
CA GLU A 60 10.30 17.25 -0.80
C GLU A 60 8.92 16.65 -1.06
N ARG A 61 8.67 16.18 -2.28
CA ARG A 61 7.42 15.49 -2.64
C ARG A 61 7.22 14.22 -1.80
N ARG A 62 8.28 13.42 -1.62
CA ARG A 62 8.22 12.21 -0.79
C ARG A 62 7.94 12.56 0.67
N ALA A 63 8.62 13.55 1.22
CA ALA A 63 8.41 14.02 2.58
C ALA A 63 6.97 14.55 2.78
N ARG A 64 6.43 15.28 1.81
CA ARG A 64 5.03 15.74 1.81
C ARG A 64 4.05 14.56 1.83
N LEU A 65 4.19 13.59 0.93
CA LEU A 65 3.33 12.40 0.91
C LEU A 65 3.38 11.58 2.21
N VAL A 66 4.57 11.48 2.83
CA VAL A 66 4.72 10.84 4.15
C VAL A 66 3.93 11.63 5.20
N ARG A 67 4.05 12.95 5.24
CA ARG A 67 3.31 13.79 6.19
C ARG A 67 1.80 13.68 6.01
N GLU A 68 1.31 13.79 4.78
CA GLU A 68 -0.11 13.64 4.44
C GLU A 68 -0.66 12.29 4.91
N ARG A 69 0.08 11.20 4.66
CA ARG A 69 -0.27 9.87 5.16
C ARG A 69 -0.29 9.81 6.69
N MET A 70 0.69 10.39 7.37
CA MET A 70 0.75 10.38 8.84
C MET A 70 -0.36 11.21 9.48
N ALA A 71 -0.74 12.35 8.88
CA ALA A 71 -1.91 13.12 9.31
C ALA A 71 -3.19 12.28 9.18
N MET A 72 -3.36 11.56 8.07
CA MET A 72 -4.47 10.63 7.88
C MET A 72 -4.48 9.48 8.90
N VAL A 73 -3.34 8.82 9.13
CA VAL A 73 -3.23 7.74 10.12
C VAL A 73 -3.56 8.27 11.52
N ARG A 74 -3.03 9.43 11.89
CA ARG A 74 -3.30 10.07 13.18
C ARG A 74 -4.77 10.42 13.35
N HIS A 75 -5.39 10.99 12.33
CA HIS A 75 -6.80 11.37 12.39
C HIS A 75 -7.70 10.15 12.55
N LEU A 76 -7.49 9.08 11.75
CA LEU A 76 -8.22 7.82 11.91
C LEU A 76 -7.91 7.16 13.27
N GLY A 77 -6.65 7.17 13.71
CA GLY A 77 -6.24 6.64 15.01
C GLY A 77 -6.97 7.30 16.16
N ASN A 78 -7.02 8.63 16.18
CA ASN A 78 -7.77 9.41 17.18
C ASN A 78 -9.27 9.13 17.13
N LYS A 79 -9.84 9.01 15.92
CA LYS A 79 -11.27 8.70 15.75
C LYS A 79 -11.62 7.31 16.29
N ILE A 80 -10.77 6.31 16.00
CA ILE A 80 -10.88 4.96 16.55
C ILE A 80 -10.74 4.98 18.08
N ALA A 81 -9.75 5.68 18.63
CA ALA A 81 -9.54 5.80 20.08
C ALA A 81 -10.76 6.39 20.82
N GLY A 82 -11.44 7.34 20.19
CA GLY A 82 -12.64 7.98 20.73
C GLY A 82 -13.88 7.09 20.75
N GLU A 83 -14.03 6.17 19.78
CA GLU A 83 -15.26 5.39 19.62
C GLU A 83 -15.13 3.91 20.01
N ALA A 84 -13.92 3.34 19.95
CA ALA A 84 -13.69 1.96 20.33
C ALA A 84 -13.77 1.78 21.87
N PRO A 85 -14.23 0.60 22.33
CA PRO A 85 -14.24 0.29 23.76
C PRO A 85 -12.80 0.25 24.32
N PRO A 86 -12.59 0.66 25.59
CA PRO A 86 -11.28 0.52 26.24
C PRO A 86 -10.77 -0.92 26.19
N GLY A 87 -9.48 -1.10 25.96
CA GLY A 87 -8.83 -2.41 25.84
C GLY A 87 -9.03 -3.10 24.49
N ALA A 88 -9.67 -2.45 23.51
CA ALA A 88 -9.82 -3.01 22.18
C ALA A 88 -8.45 -3.32 21.54
N GLN A 89 -8.43 -4.42 20.78
CA GLN A 89 -7.27 -4.91 20.08
C GLN A 89 -7.42 -4.57 18.60
N VAL A 90 -6.46 -3.82 18.07
CA VAL A 90 -6.50 -3.27 16.72
C VAL A 90 -5.66 -4.15 15.78
N LEU A 91 -6.26 -4.53 14.66
CA LEU A 91 -5.57 -5.09 13.50
C LEU A 91 -5.32 -3.98 12.48
N LEU A 92 -4.05 -3.72 12.16
CA LEU A 92 -3.67 -2.87 11.04
C LEU A 92 -3.45 -3.73 9.79
N ILE A 93 -4.09 -3.37 8.68
CA ILE A 93 -3.82 -3.96 7.35
C ILE A 93 -3.19 -2.87 6.49
N ASP A 94 -1.95 -3.09 6.05
CA ASP A 94 -1.18 -2.10 5.29
C ASP A 94 -0.49 -2.72 4.05
N PHE A 95 -0.01 -1.91 3.12
CA PHE A 95 0.73 -2.36 1.95
C PHE A 95 2.16 -2.75 2.32
N ALA A 96 2.60 -3.92 1.86
CA ALA A 96 4.01 -4.27 1.87
C ALA A 96 4.76 -3.56 0.74
N ARG A 97 5.89 -2.91 1.04
CA ARG A 97 6.80 -2.46 -0.04
C ARG A 97 7.54 -3.63 -0.66
N ALA A 98 8.02 -3.40 -1.89
CA ALA A 98 8.70 -4.35 -2.77
C ALA A 98 9.82 -5.19 -2.14
N THR A 99 10.42 -4.72 -1.05
CA THR A 99 11.60 -5.34 -0.44
C THR A 99 11.28 -6.46 0.54
N GLY A 100 10.00 -6.70 0.88
CA GLY A 100 9.59 -7.81 1.74
C GLY A 100 10.19 -7.80 3.16
N SER A 101 10.84 -6.70 3.55
CA SER A 101 11.48 -6.56 4.86
C SER A 101 10.43 -6.26 5.92
N SER A 102 10.48 -6.97 7.04
CA SER A 102 9.66 -6.72 8.24
C SER A 102 10.00 -5.39 8.94
N THR A 103 11.04 -4.68 8.49
CA THR A 103 11.51 -3.39 9.01
C THR A 103 11.26 -2.24 8.02
N ASP A 104 10.05 -2.13 7.47
CA ASP A 104 9.69 -0.96 6.66
C ASP A 104 9.56 0.29 7.57
N PRO A 105 10.39 1.33 7.38
CA PRO A 105 10.32 2.54 8.19
C PRO A 105 8.95 3.22 8.16
N MET A 106 8.15 3.03 7.10
CA MET A 106 6.79 3.56 7.02
C MET A 106 5.81 2.82 7.94
N ILE A 107 5.99 1.51 8.09
CA ILE A 107 5.15 0.70 8.98
C ILE A 107 5.48 1.06 10.42
N GLU A 108 6.77 1.14 10.78
CA GLU A 108 7.16 1.58 12.13
C GLU A 108 6.62 2.96 12.47
N ARG A 109 6.72 3.91 11.55
CA ARG A 109 6.15 5.25 11.76
C ARG A 109 4.63 5.23 11.92
N THR A 110 3.95 4.37 11.16
CA THR A 110 2.50 4.15 11.33
C THR A 110 2.20 3.60 12.73
N ARG A 111 2.99 2.63 13.22
CA ARG A 111 2.85 2.06 14.57
C ARG A 111 3.03 3.14 15.63
N GLU A 112 4.12 3.91 15.57
CA GLU A 112 4.41 5.00 16.50
C GLU A 112 3.26 6.02 16.57
N VAL A 113 2.73 6.42 15.43
CA VAL A 113 1.59 7.36 15.38
C VAL A 113 0.34 6.75 16.00
N LEU A 114 0.04 5.47 15.73
CA LEU A 114 -1.13 4.81 16.30
C LEU A 114 -0.99 4.60 17.80
N ASP A 115 0.19 4.22 18.29
CA ASP A 115 0.46 4.05 19.72
C ASP A 115 0.28 5.36 20.48
N ASP A 116 0.75 6.48 19.90
CA ASP A 116 0.51 7.84 20.42
C ASP A 116 -1.00 8.18 20.46
N CYS A 117 -1.74 7.90 19.38
CA CYS A 117 -3.19 8.13 19.33
C CYS A 117 -3.97 7.28 20.35
N PHE A 118 -3.55 6.01 20.53
CA PHE A 118 -4.23 5.07 21.39
C PHE A 118 -3.95 5.32 22.86
N ASN A 119 -2.80 5.91 23.20
CA ASN A 119 -2.46 6.36 24.55
C ASN A 119 -2.80 5.33 25.65
N ASN A 120 -2.36 4.08 25.45
CA ASN A 120 -2.64 2.91 26.30
C ASN A 120 -4.12 2.49 26.46
N ARG A 121 -5.06 3.21 25.86
CA ARG A 121 -6.49 2.86 25.86
C ARG A 121 -6.79 1.70 24.93
N LEU A 122 -6.18 1.70 23.76
CA LEU A 122 -6.26 0.61 22.78
C LEU A 122 -4.87 0.00 22.58
N LYS A 123 -4.82 -1.22 22.04
CA LYS A 123 -3.56 -1.89 21.72
C LYS A 123 -3.50 -2.24 20.24
N LEU A 124 -2.45 -1.81 19.55
CA LEU A 124 -2.12 -2.34 18.24
C LEU A 124 -1.62 -3.78 18.40
N ALA A 125 -2.49 -4.75 18.15
CA ALA A 125 -2.26 -6.15 18.46
C ALA A 125 -1.55 -6.89 17.33
N SER A 126 -1.83 -6.49 16.09
CA SER A 126 -1.31 -7.16 14.90
C SER A 126 -1.22 -6.22 13.71
N VAL A 127 -0.27 -6.52 12.83
CA VAL A 127 -0.08 -5.84 11.55
C VAL A 127 0.03 -6.88 10.45
N GLU A 128 -0.90 -6.86 9.51
CA GLU A 128 -0.91 -7.73 8.33
C GLU A 128 -0.51 -6.91 7.11
N LEU A 129 0.44 -7.44 6.32
CA LEU A 129 0.98 -6.76 5.16
C LEU A 129 0.45 -7.37 3.87
N PHE A 130 -0.26 -6.56 3.10
CA PHE A 130 -0.73 -6.91 1.78
C PHE A 130 0.40 -6.78 0.77
N ASN A 131 0.93 -7.94 0.37
CA ASN A 131 1.89 -8.06 -0.72
C ASN A 131 1.15 -8.09 -2.06
N CYS A 132 1.29 -7.02 -2.83
CA CYS A 132 0.88 -7.03 -4.23
C CYS A 132 1.87 -7.84 -5.06
N SER A 133 1.37 -8.72 -5.95
CA SER A 133 2.26 -9.49 -6.80
C SER A 133 3.03 -8.54 -7.76
N PRO A 134 4.28 -8.87 -8.15
CA PRO A 134 5.02 -8.08 -9.13
C PRO A 134 4.26 -7.90 -10.44
N THR A 135 3.49 -8.90 -10.87
CA THR A 135 2.64 -8.87 -12.07
C THR A 135 1.51 -7.84 -12.02
N GLN A 136 1.02 -7.49 -10.82
CA GLN A 136 0.03 -6.42 -10.64
C GLN A 136 0.65 -5.01 -10.74
N ARG A 137 1.98 -4.89 -10.58
CA ARG A 137 2.69 -3.59 -10.61
C ARG A 137 2.97 -3.07 -12.02
N ASP A 138 3.01 -3.93 -13.03
CA ASP A 138 3.31 -3.54 -14.41
C ASP A 138 2.07 -3.03 -15.18
N HIS A 139 0.86 -3.34 -14.71
CA HIS A 139 -0.40 -2.88 -15.31
C HIS A 139 -0.90 -1.55 -14.71
N ARG A 140 -0.01 -0.56 -14.54
CA ARG A 140 -0.33 0.78 -14.01
C ARG A 140 -1.31 1.61 -14.85
N SER A 141 -1.76 1.14 -16.00
CA SER A 141 -2.56 1.93 -16.95
C SER A 141 -4.07 1.65 -16.95
N ILE A 142 -4.60 0.71 -16.15
CA ILE A 142 -6.03 0.40 -16.20
C ILE A 142 -6.59 0.12 -14.80
N VAL A 143 -7.05 1.16 -14.10
CA VAL A 143 -8.18 1.22 -13.11
C VAL A 143 -8.37 0.06 -12.08
N GLY A 144 -7.43 -0.87 -11.89
CA GLY A 144 -7.64 -2.07 -11.05
C GLY A 144 -6.39 -2.65 -10.43
N ALA A 145 -5.32 -1.86 -10.28
CA ALA A 145 -3.98 -2.40 -10.17
C ALA A 145 -3.59 -3.03 -8.82
N LEU A 146 -4.26 -2.80 -7.68
CA LEU A 146 -3.85 -3.40 -6.39
C LEU A 146 -5.06 -3.56 -5.47
N GLN A 147 -5.88 -4.58 -5.66
CA GLN A 147 -7.08 -4.81 -4.83
C GLN A 147 -6.93 -6.05 -3.96
N LEU A 148 -7.20 -5.88 -2.67
CA LEU A 148 -7.33 -6.97 -1.72
C LEU A 148 -8.47 -7.88 -2.17
N THR A 149 -8.33 -9.21 -2.05
CA THR A 149 -9.43 -10.15 -2.34
C THR A 149 -10.24 -10.47 -1.09
N ASN A 150 -11.51 -10.87 -1.24
CA ASN A 150 -12.36 -11.33 -0.13
C ASN A 150 -11.67 -12.42 0.69
N LYS A 151 -11.04 -13.39 0.01
CA LYS A 151 -10.29 -14.48 0.65
C LYS A 151 -9.12 -13.96 1.49
N GLN A 152 -8.36 -12.98 0.99
CA GLN A 152 -7.21 -12.43 1.73
C GLN A 152 -7.66 -11.62 2.93
N PHE A 153 -8.69 -10.77 2.78
CA PHE A 153 -9.25 -10.01 3.90
C PHE A 153 -9.77 -10.96 4.99
N ASP A 154 -10.58 -11.96 4.62
CA ASP A 154 -11.09 -12.97 5.55
C ASP A 154 -9.96 -13.76 6.23
N MET A 155 -8.87 -14.05 5.51
CA MET A 155 -7.70 -14.70 6.09
C MET A 155 -7.00 -13.81 7.14
N PHE A 156 -6.83 -12.51 6.89
CA PHE A 156 -6.25 -11.59 7.87
C PHE A 156 -7.12 -11.49 9.12
N VAL A 157 -8.44 -11.37 8.97
CA VAL A 157 -9.37 -11.35 10.10
C VAL A 157 -9.35 -12.68 10.86
N LYS A 158 -9.38 -13.81 10.16
CA LYS A 158 -9.38 -15.15 10.77
C LYS A 158 -8.10 -15.45 11.56
N ARG A 159 -6.94 -14.96 11.12
CA ARG A 159 -5.65 -15.12 11.81
C ARG A 159 -5.53 -14.28 13.08
N ASN A 160 -6.36 -13.24 13.19
CA ASN A 160 -6.31 -12.28 14.29
C ASN A 160 -7.66 -12.23 15.04
N PRO A 161 -8.17 -13.37 15.56
CA PRO A 161 -9.51 -13.45 16.16
C PRO A 161 -9.67 -12.60 17.44
N GLN A 162 -8.56 -12.22 18.07
CA GLN A 162 -8.53 -11.33 19.23
C GLN A 162 -8.85 -9.86 18.88
N CYS A 163 -8.72 -9.47 17.60
CA CYS A 163 -8.90 -8.08 17.18
C CYS A 163 -10.38 -7.77 16.96
N ASN A 164 -10.89 -6.76 17.66
CA ASN A 164 -12.26 -6.24 17.54
C ASN A 164 -12.31 -4.86 16.88
N VAL A 165 -11.16 -4.35 16.43
CA VAL A 165 -11.04 -3.16 15.59
C VAL A 165 -10.12 -3.49 14.42
N ILE A 166 -10.50 -3.07 13.21
CA ILE A 166 -9.69 -3.19 12.00
C ILE A 166 -9.46 -1.80 11.43
N LEU A 167 -8.20 -1.45 11.18
CA LEU A 167 -7.80 -0.31 10.37
C LEU A 167 -7.19 -0.82 9.06
N SER A 168 -7.89 -0.64 7.95
CA SER A 168 -7.38 -1.00 6.62
C SER A 168 -6.88 0.23 5.88
N LEU A 169 -5.58 0.28 5.59
CA LEU A 169 -4.95 1.31 4.76
C LEU A 169 -4.84 0.89 3.28
N VAL A 170 -5.32 -0.31 2.95
CA VAL A 170 -5.28 -0.89 1.61
C VAL A 170 -6.65 -0.90 0.91
N GLY A 171 -7.65 -0.27 1.52
CA GLY A 171 -9.04 -0.35 1.10
C GLY A 171 -9.71 -1.67 1.48
N LEU A 172 -10.72 -2.05 0.72
CA LEU A 172 -11.55 -3.24 0.89
C LEU A 172 -11.60 -4.00 -0.43
N PRO A 173 -11.87 -5.32 -0.37
CA PRO A 173 -12.08 -6.09 -1.57
C PRO A 173 -13.33 -5.63 -2.34
N ASN A 174 -13.31 -5.84 -3.66
CA ASN A 174 -14.52 -5.73 -4.45
C ASN A 174 -15.56 -6.74 -3.96
N GLU A 175 -16.82 -6.34 -4.03
CA GLU A 175 -17.94 -7.16 -3.53
C GLU A 175 -17.70 -7.60 -2.08
N PHE A 176 -17.24 -6.67 -1.24
CA PHE A 176 -16.95 -6.92 0.17
C PHE A 176 -18.12 -7.56 0.93
N GLU A 177 -19.35 -7.31 0.49
CA GLU A 177 -20.55 -7.95 1.02
C GLU A 177 -20.55 -9.48 0.93
N ASN A 178 -19.73 -10.05 0.04
CA ASN A 178 -19.56 -11.49 -0.15
C ASN A 178 -18.45 -12.08 0.75
N SER A 179 -17.73 -11.25 1.52
CA SER A 179 -16.75 -11.72 2.50
C SER A 179 -17.43 -12.34 3.73
N HIS A 180 -16.80 -13.35 4.34
CA HIS A 180 -17.32 -13.94 5.58
C HIS A 180 -17.30 -12.92 6.73
N SER A 181 -16.31 -12.03 6.73
CA SER A 181 -16.13 -11.01 7.74
C SER A 181 -17.22 -9.93 7.70
N TYR A 182 -17.83 -9.67 6.54
CA TYR A 182 -18.86 -8.66 6.35
C TYR A 182 -20.00 -8.76 7.37
N PHE A 183 -20.47 -9.97 7.67
CA PHE A 183 -21.59 -10.17 8.59
C PHE A 183 -21.26 -9.77 10.03
N LYS A 184 -20.04 -10.04 10.51
CA LYS A 184 -19.61 -9.64 11.87
C LYS A 184 -19.49 -8.13 11.98
N LEU A 185 -18.90 -7.52 10.96
CA LEU A 185 -18.71 -6.07 10.87
C LEU A 185 -20.07 -5.36 10.85
N ARG A 186 -21.00 -5.84 10.02
CA ARG A 186 -22.37 -5.30 9.93
C ARG A 186 -23.14 -5.37 11.25
N LYS A 187 -22.89 -6.40 12.06
CA LYS A 187 -23.48 -6.55 13.40
C LYS A 187 -22.82 -5.65 14.45
N GLY A 188 -21.74 -4.95 14.11
CA GLY A 188 -20.96 -4.14 15.06
C GLY A 188 -20.10 -4.97 16.01
N GLU A 189 -19.89 -6.26 15.74
CA GLU A 189 -19.00 -7.12 16.55
C GLU A 189 -17.53 -6.71 16.38
N ILE A 190 -17.19 -6.12 15.23
CA ILE A 190 -15.88 -5.60 14.89
C ILE A 190 -16.08 -4.19 14.30
N MET A 191 -15.33 -3.22 14.80
CA MET A 191 -15.27 -1.88 14.21
C MET A 191 -14.33 -1.85 13.00
N LEU A 192 -14.71 -1.14 11.94
CA LEU A 192 -13.90 -1.05 10.72
C LEU A 192 -13.68 0.40 10.30
N ALA A 193 -12.42 0.82 10.34
CA ALA A 193 -11.95 2.06 9.75
C ALA A 193 -11.17 1.75 8.47
N VAL A 194 -11.42 2.50 7.40
CA VAL A 194 -10.77 2.27 6.11
C VAL A 194 -10.25 3.57 5.52
N TYR A 195 -9.04 3.54 4.99
CA TYR A 195 -8.57 4.50 4.00
C TYR A 195 -8.64 3.86 2.61
N SER A 196 -9.26 4.55 1.65
CA SER A 196 -9.33 4.10 0.26
C SER A 196 -9.31 5.27 -0.72
N GLU A 197 -8.58 5.13 -1.82
CA GLU A 197 -8.60 6.07 -2.95
C GLU A 197 -9.85 5.88 -3.82
N ASP A 198 -10.40 4.66 -3.83
CA ASP A 198 -11.65 4.33 -4.52
C ASP A 198 -12.72 3.96 -3.49
N ILE A 199 -13.74 4.82 -3.40
CA ILE A 199 -14.83 4.70 -2.43
C ILE A 199 -16.19 4.52 -3.10
N TYR A 200 -16.23 4.24 -4.40
CA TYR A 200 -17.49 4.21 -5.15
C TYR A 200 -18.53 3.26 -4.53
N TYR A 201 -18.11 2.07 -4.08
CA TYR A 201 -19.01 1.08 -3.49
C TYR A 201 -19.19 1.21 -1.96
N TYR A 202 -18.47 2.13 -1.31
CA TYR A 202 -18.42 2.19 0.16
C TYR A 202 -19.71 2.72 0.77
N GLY A 203 -20.50 3.49 0.02
CA GLY A 203 -21.74 4.07 0.55
C GLY A 203 -22.69 3.01 1.10
N SER A 204 -22.80 1.87 0.43
CA SER A 204 -23.60 0.74 0.93
C SER A 204 -23.01 0.07 2.17
N TYR A 205 -21.68 -0.02 2.27
CA TYR A 205 -21.01 -0.65 3.42
C TYR A 205 -21.08 0.24 4.67
N ILE A 206 -21.02 1.55 4.48
CA ILE A 206 -21.21 2.54 5.54
C ILE A 206 -22.68 2.56 5.98
N ALA A 207 -23.62 2.60 5.04
CA ALA A 207 -25.06 2.59 5.34
C ALA A 207 -25.47 1.34 6.13
N SER A 208 -24.91 0.17 5.79
CA SER A 208 -25.22 -1.09 6.47
C SER A 208 -24.59 -1.21 7.86
N GLY A 209 -23.66 -0.32 8.22
CA GLY A 209 -22.88 -0.38 9.46
C GLY A 209 -21.65 -1.28 9.40
N ALA A 210 -21.34 -1.88 8.24
CA ALA A 210 -20.15 -2.72 8.08
C ALA A 210 -18.85 -1.90 8.06
N VAL A 211 -18.89 -0.65 7.61
CA VAL A 211 -17.77 0.30 7.69
C VAL A 211 -18.17 1.43 8.63
N THR A 212 -17.38 1.65 9.69
CA THR A 212 -17.63 2.68 10.70
C THR A 212 -17.14 4.05 10.21
N PHE A 213 -15.89 4.09 9.70
CA PHE A 213 -15.30 5.30 9.12
C PHE A 213 -14.60 5.00 7.81
N CYS A 214 -14.73 5.91 6.85
CA CYS A 214 -13.98 5.87 5.61
C CYS A 214 -13.27 7.21 5.38
N ALA A 215 -11.95 7.18 5.27
CA ALA A 215 -11.16 8.30 4.80
C ALA A 215 -10.85 8.12 3.30
N ALA A 216 -11.00 9.20 2.54
CA ALA A 216 -10.64 9.23 1.12
C ALA A 216 -9.87 10.53 0.81
N PRO A 217 -8.91 10.51 -0.13
CA PRO A 217 -8.28 11.75 -0.58
C PRO A 217 -9.30 12.63 -1.30
N LYS A 218 -9.18 13.94 -1.14
CA LYS A 218 -9.84 14.88 -2.05
C LYS A 218 -9.24 14.70 -3.44
N ARG A 219 -10.08 14.59 -4.48
CA ARG A 219 -9.57 14.43 -5.85
C ARG A 219 -8.82 15.69 -6.29
N PHE A 220 -7.82 15.50 -7.15
CA PHE A 220 -6.75 16.43 -7.56
C PHE A 220 -7.10 17.90 -7.89
N THR A 221 -8.38 18.27 -8.00
CA THR A 221 -8.81 19.63 -8.35
C THR A 221 -8.69 20.63 -7.20
N GLU A 222 -8.37 20.20 -5.97
CA GLU A 222 -8.26 21.05 -4.77
C GLU A 222 -6.90 20.95 -4.06
N TYR A 223 -5.86 20.36 -4.69
CA TYR A 223 -4.54 20.34 -4.07
C TYR A 223 -3.90 21.73 -4.15
N ASP A 224 -3.99 22.45 -3.04
CA ASP A 224 -3.26 23.69 -2.86
C ASP A 224 -1.77 23.37 -2.66
N LEU A 225 -0.98 23.59 -3.71
CA LEU A 225 0.46 23.35 -3.67
C LEU A 225 1.17 24.30 -2.69
N SER A 226 0.53 25.42 -2.32
CA SER A 226 1.00 26.37 -1.33
C SER A 226 0.65 26.01 0.11
N TRP A 227 -0.05 24.88 0.34
CA TRP A 227 -0.35 24.42 1.70
C TRP A 227 0.95 24.15 2.48
N GLU A 228 1.12 24.92 3.54
CA GLU A 228 2.14 24.69 4.54
C GLU A 228 1.60 23.74 5.63
N PRO A 229 2.35 22.66 5.96
CA PRO A 229 1.95 21.75 7.01
C PRO A 229 1.67 22.47 8.33
N SER A 230 0.53 22.15 8.94
CA SER A 230 0.15 22.71 10.24
C SER A 230 0.62 21.80 11.38
N GLU A 231 0.91 22.37 12.55
CA GLU A 231 1.01 21.57 13.77
C GLU A 231 -0.33 20.89 14.12
N ASN A 232 -1.45 21.44 13.63
CA ASN A 232 -2.77 20.84 13.77
C ASN A 232 -2.99 19.76 12.70
N THR A 233 -2.76 18.51 13.07
CA THR A 233 -2.92 17.36 12.16
C THR A 233 -4.34 17.12 11.68
N THR A 234 -5.35 17.59 12.42
CA THR A 234 -6.75 17.55 11.96
C THR A 234 -6.95 18.51 10.79
N ARG A 235 -6.35 19.71 10.86
CA ARG A 235 -6.41 20.68 9.77
C ARG A 235 -5.71 20.15 8.51
N ASP A 236 -4.55 19.52 8.67
CA ASP A 236 -3.84 18.86 7.56
C ASP A 236 -4.67 17.72 6.97
N PHE A 237 -5.31 16.90 7.81
CA PHE A 237 -6.23 15.87 7.33
C PHE A 237 -7.39 16.47 6.54
N GLU A 238 -8.11 17.44 7.10
CA GLU A 238 -9.28 18.08 6.47
C GLU A 238 -8.91 18.83 5.19
N HIS A 239 -7.67 19.28 5.05
CA HIS A 239 -7.19 19.88 3.81
C HIS A 239 -7.09 18.84 2.69
N HIS A 240 -6.48 17.68 2.96
CA HIS A 240 -6.15 16.68 1.95
C HIS A 240 -7.19 15.55 1.79
N HIS A 241 -8.03 15.32 2.79
CA HIS A 241 -8.90 14.15 2.90
C HIS A 241 -10.33 14.52 3.26
N LEU A 242 -11.21 13.54 3.08
CA LEU A 242 -12.61 13.56 3.44
C LEU A 242 -12.84 12.41 4.42
N LEU A 243 -13.56 12.66 5.50
CA LEU A 243 -14.05 11.63 6.41
C LEU A 243 -15.54 11.37 6.14
N ILE A 244 -15.88 10.12 5.87
CA ILE A 244 -17.24 9.68 5.58
C ILE A 244 -17.64 8.71 6.69
N THR A 245 -18.79 8.99 7.30
CA THR A 245 -19.39 8.21 8.37
C THR A 245 -20.87 7.99 8.08
N LYS A 246 -21.55 7.17 8.88
CA LYS A 246 -22.99 6.92 8.68
C LYS A 246 -23.80 8.22 8.80
N GLU A 247 -23.39 9.12 9.69
CA GLU A 247 -24.09 10.38 10.00
C GLU A 247 -24.03 11.38 8.84
N ASN A 248 -22.90 11.43 8.13
CA ASN A 248 -22.71 12.37 7.03
C ASN A 248 -22.90 11.76 5.64
N LEU A 249 -23.15 10.45 5.55
CA LEU A 249 -23.19 9.72 4.28
C LEU A 249 -24.17 10.31 3.27
N LEU A 250 -25.40 10.65 3.69
CA LEU A 250 -26.43 11.15 2.78
C LEU A 250 -26.07 12.53 2.21
N SER A 251 -25.64 13.45 3.06
CA SER A 251 -25.23 14.80 2.63
C SER A 251 -23.95 14.75 1.80
N PHE A 252 -23.02 13.84 2.12
CA PHE A 252 -21.84 13.58 1.33
C PHE A 252 -22.18 13.03 -0.06
N ALA A 253 -23.04 12.01 -0.14
CA ALA A 253 -23.46 11.39 -1.40
C ALA A 253 -24.22 12.38 -2.30
N GLU A 254 -25.03 13.27 -1.72
CA GLU A 254 -25.73 14.31 -2.47
C GLU A 254 -24.76 15.30 -3.14
N LYS A 255 -23.71 15.73 -2.42
CA LYS A 255 -22.67 16.63 -2.93
C LYS A 255 -21.70 15.94 -3.89
N ASN A 256 -21.46 14.64 -3.69
CA ASN A 256 -20.42 13.87 -4.36
C ASN A 256 -20.97 12.63 -5.11
N ARG A 257 -22.07 12.79 -5.85
CA ARG A 257 -22.80 11.68 -6.53
C ARG A 257 -21.95 10.80 -7.46
N ARG A 258 -20.78 11.28 -7.89
CA ARG A 258 -19.83 10.56 -8.75
C ARG A 258 -18.70 9.86 -7.99
N MET A 259 -18.56 10.11 -6.69
CA MET A 259 -17.50 9.53 -5.86
C MET A 259 -18.01 8.36 -5.02
N ILE A 260 -19.27 8.38 -4.61
CA ILE A 260 -19.85 7.32 -3.77
C ILE A 260 -21.24 6.96 -4.26
N TRP A 261 -21.53 5.66 -4.23
CA TRP A 261 -22.82 5.09 -4.60
C TRP A 261 -23.41 4.31 -3.43
N ILE A 262 -24.72 4.43 -3.27
CA ILE A 262 -25.51 3.73 -2.25
C ILE A 262 -26.52 2.87 -3.02
N LYS A 263 -26.38 1.54 -2.92
CA LYS A 263 -27.39 0.58 -3.43
C LYS A 263 -28.76 0.94 -2.85
N PRO A 264 -29.82 1.07 -3.67
CA PRO A 264 -31.16 1.42 -3.20
C PRO A 264 -31.68 0.52 -2.08
N GLN A 265 -31.34 -0.77 -2.10
CA GLN A 265 -31.75 -1.74 -1.07
C GLN A 265 -31.08 -1.51 0.30
N ALA A 266 -29.92 -0.85 0.34
CA ALA A 266 -29.22 -0.50 1.59
C ALA A 266 -29.85 0.70 2.29
N ALA A 267 -30.58 1.56 1.56
CA ALA A 267 -31.25 2.74 2.11
C ALA A 267 -32.63 2.42 2.76
N ILE A 268 -33.17 1.23 2.53
CA ILE A 268 -34.56 0.85 2.92
C ILE A 268 -34.61 0.09 4.26
N ARG A 269 -33.46 -0.18 4.90
CA ARG A 269 -33.39 -0.87 6.20
C ARG A 269 -32.81 0.03 7.29
N ASN A 270 -33.43 1.18 7.52
CA ASN A 270 -33.38 1.91 8.78
C ASN A 270 -34.76 1.82 9.43
#